data_AF-A0A2G6R0D0-F1
#
_entry.id   AF-A0A2G6R0D0-F1
#
_cell.length_a   1.000
_cell.length_b   1.000
_cell.length_c   1.000
_cell.angle_alpha   90.00
_cell.angle_beta   90.00
_cell.angle_gamma   90.00
#
_symmetry.space_group_name_H-M   'P 1'
#
loop_
_entity.id
_entity.type
_entity.pdbx_description
1 polymer ?
#
loop_
_entity_poly.entity_id
_entity_poly.type
_entity_poly.pdbx_seq_one_letter_code
_entity_poly.pdbx_strand_id
1 'polypeptide(L)'
;MVVKYNYLTNGADIYRRSFEIIRAEADFSNMPPAIARVAARMVHAAADPQITADIRWSENIVSSVRAALDAGAPIFCDTQMTASGITRSRLPHNNEIICELGNPAVTELASKIGNTKTASAVELWLPRLDGAIVAIGNAPTALFHLLEVLHTTDIRP
;
A
#
# COMPACT_ATOMS: atom_id res chain seq x y z
N MET A 1 23.74 31.81 22.05
CA MET A 1 22.32 31.62 22.40
C MET A 1 21.72 30.63 21.42
N VAL A 2 20.96 29.64 21.89
CA VAL A 2 20.19 28.73 21.02
C VAL A 2 18.82 29.37 20.79
N VAL A 3 18.44 29.54 19.52
CA VAL A 3 17.09 30.02 19.17
C VAL A 3 16.10 28.89 19.42
N LYS A 4 15.05 29.17 20.19
CA LYS A 4 13.96 28.22 20.44
C LYS A 4 12.71 28.66 19.68
N TYR A 5 12.34 27.89 18.67
CA TYR A 5 11.11 28.10 17.92
C TYR A 5 9.88 27.56 18.69
N ASN A 6 8.72 28.16 18.44
CA ASN A 6 7.44 27.71 19.00
C ASN A 6 6.75 26.77 17.99
N TYR A 7 6.60 25.50 18.34
CA TYR A 7 5.92 24.48 17.54
C TYR A 7 5.40 23.36 18.44
N LEU A 8 4.45 22.55 17.95
CA LEU A 8 3.97 21.38 18.65
C LEU A 8 5.08 20.32 18.75
N THR A 9 5.35 19.82 19.95
CA THR A 9 6.38 18.80 20.21
C THR A 9 5.80 17.44 20.59
N ASN A 10 4.47 17.34 20.77
CA ASN A 10 3.78 16.10 21.07
C ASN A 10 3.25 15.46 19.78
N GLY A 11 3.70 14.24 19.46
CA GLY A 11 3.31 13.54 18.24
C GLY A 11 1.81 13.25 18.12
N ALA A 12 1.13 12.95 19.23
CA ALA A 12 -0.31 12.68 19.23
C ALA A 12 -1.11 13.96 18.94
N ASP A 13 -0.68 15.10 19.49
CA ASP A 13 -1.29 16.40 19.21
C ASP A 13 -1.11 16.81 17.74
N ILE A 14 0.09 16.58 17.19
CA ILE A 14 0.36 16.81 15.77
C ILE A 14 -0.56 15.97 14.89
N TYR A 15 -0.68 14.66 15.18
CA TYR A 15 -1.58 13.77 14.44
C TYR A 15 -3.03 14.21 14.55
N ARG A 16 -3.52 14.53 15.75
CA ARG A 16 -4.89 15.01 15.96
C ARG A 16 -5.16 16.25 15.12
N ARG A 17 -4.28 17.26 15.23
CA ARG A 17 -4.41 18.52 14.50
C ARG A 17 -4.36 18.33 12.99
N SER A 18 -3.47 17.46 12.50
CA SER A 18 -3.39 17.13 11.07
C SER A 18 -4.70 16.52 10.55
N PHE A 19 -5.29 15.56 11.26
CA PHE A 19 -6.56 14.94 10.83
C PHE A 19 -7.78 15.86 10.99
N GLU A 20 -7.74 16.83 11.90
CA GLU A 20 -8.74 17.92 11.94
C GLU A 20 -8.69 18.76 10.67
N ILE A 21 -7.49 19.20 10.27
CA ILE A 21 -7.28 20.00 9.05
C ILE A 21 -7.73 19.22 7.81
N ILE A 22 -7.32 17.96 7.68
CA ILE A 22 -7.70 17.11 6.54
C ILE A 22 -9.22 16.99 6.40
N ARG A 23 -9.95 16.80 7.50
CA ARG A 23 -11.43 16.70 7.46
C ARG A 23 -12.11 18.02 7.11
N ALA A 24 -11.45 19.15 7.35
CA ALA A 24 -11.97 20.46 6.99
C ALA A 24 -11.67 20.81 5.51
N GLU A 25 -10.61 20.26 4.92
CA GLU A 25 -10.12 20.66 3.60
C GLU A 25 -10.42 19.65 2.47
N ALA A 26 -10.55 18.36 2.78
CA ALA A 26 -10.79 17.31 1.79
C ALA A 26 -12.27 16.93 1.70
N ASP A 27 -12.76 16.63 0.50
CA ASP A 27 -14.13 16.15 0.28
C ASP A 27 -14.20 14.63 0.37
N PHE A 28 -14.97 14.13 1.35
CA PHE A 28 -15.24 12.71 1.55
C PHE A 28 -16.71 12.34 1.33
N SER A 29 -17.54 13.28 0.88
CA SER A 29 -19.01 13.14 0.84
C SER A 29 -19.50 11.93 0.03
N ASN A 30 -18.77 11.57 -1.03
CA ASN A 30 -19.10 10.45 -1.90
C ASN A 30 -18.48 9.11 -1.47
N MET A 31 -17.82 9.05 -0.30
CA MET A 31 -17.09 7.87 0.16
C MET A 31 -17.83 7.16 1.30
N PRO A 32 -17.94 5.82 1.25
CA PRO A 32 -18.37 5.05 2.42
C PRO A 32 -17.47 5.34 3.64
N PRO A 33 -17.97 5.31 4.88
CA PRO A 33 -17.19 5.66 6.07
C PRO A 33 -15.88 4.86 6.23
N ALA A 34 -15.88 3.59 5.78
CA ALA A 34 -14.70 2.76 5.78
C ALA A 34 -13.62 3.26 4.81
N ILE A 35 -14.03 3.68 3.60
CA ILE A 35 -13.17 4.25 2.56
C ILE A 35 -12.67 5.63 2.98
N ALA A 36 -13.54 6.49 3.52
CA ALA A 36 -13.17 7.84 3.98
C ALA A 36 -12.03 7.80 5.03
N ARG A 37 -12.01 6.78 5.91
CA ARG A 37 -10.90 6.59 6.87
C ARG A 37 -9.58 6.25 6.20
N VAL A 38 -9.60 5.46 5.13
CA VAL A 38 -8.41 5.14 4.33
C VAL A 38 -7.97 6.35 3.52
N ALA A 39 -8.90 7.02 2.84
CA ALA A 39 -8.64 8.23 2.07
C ALA A 39 -8.00 9.34 2.92
N ALA A 40 -8.48 9.57 4.15
CA ALA A 40 -7.87 10.54 5.06
C ALA A 40 -6.40 10.21 5.40
N ARG A 41 -6.04 8.92 5.47
CA ARG A 41 -4.63 8.49 5.64
C ARG A 41 -3.81 8.72 4.38
N MET A 42 -4.40 8.53 3.19
CA MET A 42 -3.75 8.85 1.91
C MET A 42 -3.49 10.35 1.78
N VAL A 43 -4.49 11.20 2.05
CA VAL A 43 -4.35 12.67 2.10
C VAL A 43 -3.25 13.08 3.07
N HIS A 44 -3.23 12.50 4.28
CA HIS A 44 -2.19 12.79 5.28
C HIS A 44 -0.78 12.46 4.76
N ALA A 45 -0.62 11.33 4.08
CA ALA A 45 0.67 10.90 3.56
C ALA A 45 1.13 11.72 2.34
N ALA A 46 0.18 12.10 1.46
CA ALA A 46 0.46 12.87 0.26
C ALA A 46 0.55 14.38 0.50
N ALA A 47 0.02 14.87 1.63
CA ALA A 47 -0.21 16.28 1.91
C ALA A 47 -1.06 16.99 0.83
N ASP A 48 -2.01 16.26 0.25
CA ASP A 48 -2.86 16.72 -0.85
C ASP A 48 -4.33 16.37 -0.59
N PRO A 49 -5.17 17.34 -0.18
CA PRO A 49 -6.62 17.14 -0.02
C PRO A 49 -7.36 16.77 -1.32
N GLN A 50 -6.83 17.17 -2.48
CA GLN A 50 -7.49 17.01 -3.78
C GLN A 50 -7.42 15.57 -4.30
N ILE A 51 -6.45 14.77 -3.83
CA ILE A 51 -6.30 13.35 -4.21
C ILE A 51 -7.57 12.52 -3.99
N THR A 52 -8.47 12.96 -3.12
CA THR A 52 -9.78 12.33 -2.88
C THR A 52 -10.59 12.13 -4.16
N ALA A 53 -10.47 13.03 -5.14
CA ALA A 53 -11.14 12.94 -6.44
C ALA A 53 -10.60 11.80 -7.34
N ASP A 54 -9.37 11.35 -7.11
CA ASP A 54 -8.68 10.32 -7.90
C ASP A 54 -8.81 8.92 -7.28
N ILE A 55 -9.26 8.83 -6.03
CA ILE A 55 -9.41 7.54 -5.34
C ILE A 55 -10.56 6.76 -5.97
N ARG A 56 -10.27 5.51 -6.36
CA ARG A 56 -11.23 4.52 -6.83
C ARG A 56 -11.11 3.28 -5.97
N TRP A 57 -12.22 2.56 -5.80
CA TRP A 57 -12.27 1.35 -4.99
C TRP A 57 -13.23 0.34 -5.60
N SER A 58 -12.92 -0.93 -5.42
CA SER A 58 -13.87 -2.02 -5.68
C SER A 58 -14.83 -2.17 -4.49
N GLU A 59 -15.95 -2.84 -4.74
CA GLU A 59 -16.85 -3.24 -3.67
C GLU A 59 -16.10 -4.12 -2.65
N ASN A 60 -16.41 -3.95 -1.36
CA ASN A 60 -15.87 -4.76 -0.27
C ASN A 60 -14.35 -4.72 -0.04
N ILE A 61 -13.58 -3.86 -0.73
CA ILE A 61 -12.11 -3.84 -0.60
C ILE A 61 -11.62 -3.73 0.85
N VAL A 62 -12.26 -2.89 1.67
CA VAL A 62 -11.85 -2.70 3.08
C VAL A 62 -12.13 -3.95 3.90
N SER A 63 -13.27 -4.60 3.72
CA SER A 63 -13.60 -5.84 4.44
C SER A 63 -12.73 -7.00 3.99
N SER A 64 -12.48 -7.15 2.69
CA SER A 64 -11.66 -8.24 2.14
C SER A 64 -10.20 -8.12 2.61
N VAL A 65 -9.60 -6.92 2.51
CA VAL A 65 -8.22 -6.69 2.97
C VAL A 65 -8.10 -6.88 4.48
N ARG A 66 -9.09 -6.44 5.27
CA ARG A 66 -9.09 -6.68 6.73
C ARG A 66 -9.15 -8.16 7.05
N ALA A 67 -10.06 -8.90 6.42
CA ALA A 67 -10.18 -10.34 6.62
C ALA A 67 -8.87 -11.07 6.26
N ALA A 68 -8.21 -10.69 5.17
CA ALA A 68 -6.91 -11.25 4.78
C ALA A 68 -5.81 -10.93 5.82
N LEU A 69 -5.71 -9.69 6.31
CA LEU A 69 -4.77 -9.32 7.37
C LEU A 69 -5.03 -10.05 8.68
N ASP A 70 -6.30 -10.24 9.03
CA ASP A 70 -6.72 -10.96 10.23
C ASP A 70 -6.50 -12.48 10.10
N ALA A 71 -6.48 -13.00 8.86
CA ALA A 71 -6.09 -14.38 8.57
C ALA A 71 -4.56 -14.59 8.51
N GLY A 72 -3.77 -13.53 8.60
CA GLY A 72 -2.31 -13.58 8.55
C GLY A 72 -1.73 -13.60 7.13
N ALA A 73 -2.49 -13.14 6.12
CA ALA A 73 -2.05 -13.10 4.74
C ALA A 73 -0.78 -12.25 4.55
N PRO A 74 0.17 -12.67 3.70
CA PRO A 74 1.34 -11.84 3.39
C PRO A 74 0.94 -10.60 2.59
N ILE A 75 1.76 -9.55 2.69
CA ILE A 75 1.64 -8.32 1.92
C ILE A 75 2.81 -8.25 0.94
N PHE A 76 2.54 -8.46 -0.34
CA PHE A 76 3.52 -8.27 -1.41
C PHE A 76 3.58 -6.82 -1.83
N CYS A 77 4.79 -6.27 -1.83
CA CYS A 77 5.08 -4.90 -2.20
C CYS A 77 5.95 -4.88 -3.46
N ASP A 78 5.63 -4.00 -4.40
CA ASP A 78 6.41 -3.81 -5.62
C ASP A 78 7.81 -3.24 -5.37
N THR A 79 7.97 -2.44 -4.31
CA THR A 79 9.23 -1.80 -3.95
C THR A 79 9.51 -1.77 -2.45
N GLN A 80 10.78 -1.56 -2.10
CA GLN A 80 11.22 -1.47 -0.72
C GLN A 80 10.65 -0.23 -0.01
N MET A 81 10.36 0.84 -0.75
CA MET A 81 9.73 2.05 -0.20
C MET A 81 8.29 1.75 0.24
N THR A 82 7.50 1.10 -0.63
CA THR A 82 6.14 0.64 -0.29
C THR A 82 6.16 -0.27 0.94
N ALA A 83 7.07 -1.25 0.97
CA ALA A 83 7.23 -2.17 2.10
C ALA A 83 7.61 -1.47 3.41
N SER A 84 8.55 -0.52 3.35
CA SER A 84 9.05 0.18 4.55
C SER A 84 8.05 1.19 5.11
N GLY A 85 7.10 1.67 4.29
CA GLY A 85 6.02 2.54 4.73
C GLY A 85 4.97 1.85 5.62
N ILE A 86 4.92 0.52 5.62
CA ILE A 86 3.96 -0.24 6.43
C ILE A 86 4.42 -0.25 7.90
N THR A 87 3.60 0.34 8.77
CA THR A 87 3.85 0.36 10.21
C THR A 87 3.57 -1.01 10.83
N ARG A 88 4.63 -1.82 11.05
CA ARG A 88 4.52 -3.20 11.57
C ARG A 88 3.69 -3.34 12.85
N SER A 89 3.80 -2.38 13.78
CA SER A 89 3.05 -2.41 15.04
C SER A 89 1.54 -2.22 14.89
N ARG A 90 1.05 -1.95 13.67
CA ARG A 90 -0.39 -1.82 13.35
C ARG A 90 -0.96 -3.03 12.63
N LEU A 91 -0.13 -4.01 12.29
CA LEU A 91 -0.62 -5.25 11.69
C LEU A 91 -1.35 -6.06 12.77
N PRO A 92 -2.55 -6.61 12.47
CA PRO A 92 -3.34 -7.35 13.46
C PRO A 92 -2.71 -8.71 13.81
N HIS A 93 -1.95 -9.27 12.89
CA HIS A 93 -1.15 -10.49 13.05
C HIS A 93 0.30 -10.23 12.61
N ASN A 94 1.17 -11.24 12.75
CA ASN A 94 2.54 -11.22 12.23
C ASN A 94 2.56 -11.40 10.70
N ASN A 95 1.78 -10.58 9.98
CA ASN A 95 1.69 -10.57 8.53
C ASN A 95 3.09 -10.25 7.95
N GLU A 96 3.57 -11.10 7.06
CA GLU A 96 4.84 -10.86 6.37
C GLU A 96 4.68 -9.67 5.41
N ILE A 97 5.69 -8.80 5.37
CA ILE A 97 5.79 -7.74 4.36
C ILE A 97 6.94 -8.13 3.45
N ILE A 98 6.64 -8.43 2.20
CA ILE A 98 7.56 -9.06 1.25
C ILE A 98 7.81 -8.10 0.10
N CYS A 99 9.08 -7.88 -0.23
CA CYS A 99 9.52 -7.16 -1.43
C CYS A 99 10.69 -7.93 -2.02
N GLU A 100 10.48 -8.51 -3.19
CA GLU A 100 11.47 -9.38 -3.84
C GLU A 100 12.53 -8.59 -4.63
N LEU A 101 12.46 -7.27 -4.65
CA LEU A 101 13.39 -6.45 -5.47
C LEU A 101 14.86 -6.61 -5.07
N GLY A 102 15.12 -7.00 -3.81
CA GLY A 102 16.46 -7.35 -3.31
C GLY A 102 16.88 -8.79 -3.55
N ASN A 103 15.99 -9.64 -4.06
CA ASN A 103 16.29 -11.05 -4.34
C ASN A 103 17.23 -11.16 -5.55
N PRO A 104 18.41 -11.80 -5.42
CA PRO A 104 19.37 -11.93 -6.52
C PRO A 104 18.77 -12.56 -7.79
N ALA A 105 17.80 -13.46 -7.63
CA ALA A 105 17.14 -14.15 -8.73
C ALA A 105 16.34 -13.20 -9.65
N VAL A 106 15.84 -12.07 -9.14
CA VAL A 106 14.99 -11.14 -9.91
C VAL A 106 15.74 -10.53 -11.09
N THR A 107 17.05 -10.31 -10.96
CA THR A 107 17.83 -9.71 -12.07
C THR A 107 17.92 -10.68 -13.24
N GLU A 108 18.18 -11.96 -12.98
CA GLU A 108 18.22 -12.99 -14.02
C GLU A 108 16.83 -13.22 -14.62
N LEU A 109 15.79 -13.25 -13.78
CA LEU A 109 14.41 -13.43 -14.19
C LEU A 109 13.92 -12.31 -15.11
N ALA A 110 14.29 -11.06 -14.79
CA ALA A 110 14.01 -9.89 -15.62
C ALA A 110 14.64 -9.99 -17.01
N SER A 111 15.89 -10.47 -17.10
CA SER A 111 16.52 -10.72 -18.40
C SER A 111 15.85 -11.85 -19.17
N LYS A 112 15.42 -12.92 -18.51
CA LYS A 112 14.75 -14.08 -19.14
C LYS A 112 13.37 -13.74 -19.69
N ILE A 113 12.57 -12.99 -18.94
CA ILE A 113 11.21 -12.60 -19.31
C ILE A 113 11.20 -11.38 -20.24
N GLY A 114 12.29 -10.61 -20.27
CA GLY A 114 12.39 -9.39 -21.07
C GLY A 114 11.58 -8.24 -20.48
N ASN A 115 11.50 -8.14 -19.16
CA ASN A 115 10.70 -7.14 -18.45
C ASN A 115 11.51 -6.45 -17.33
N THR A 116 10.92 -5.44 -16.69
CA THR A 116 11.50 -4.76 -15.53
C THR A 116 11.67 -5.70 -14.32
N LYS A 117 12.57 -5.35 -13.41
CA LYS A 117 12.77 -6.11 -12.15
C LYS A 117 11.50 -6.17 -11.29
N THR A 118 10.77 -5.06 -11.20
CA THR A 118 9.53 -4.97 -10.42
C THR A 118 8.41 -5.82 -11.02
N ALA A 119 8.30 -5.89 -12.35
CA ALA A 119 7.39 -6.84 -13.01
C ALA A 119 7.83 -8.28 -12.75
N SER A 120 9.09 -8.60 -13.03
CA SER A 120 9.59 -9.97 -12.90
C SER A 120 9.61 -10.48 -11.46
N ALA A 121 9.59 -9.59 -10.47
CA ALA A 121 9.43 -9.94 -9.06
C ALA A 121 8.06 -10.59 -8.77
N VAL A 122 7.01 -10.31 -9.55
CA VAL A 122 5.66 -10.90 -9.38
C VAL A 122 5.68 -12.42 -9.56
N GLU A 123 6.53 -12.93 -10.45
CA GLU A 123 6.74 -14.37 -10.65
C GLU A 123 7.20 -15.08 -9.37
N LEU A 124 7.96 -14.38 -8.52
CA LEU A 124 8.40 -14.91 -7.23
C LEU A 124 7.29 -14.87 -6.18
N TRP A 125 6.20 -14.12 -6.41
CA TRP A 125 5.05 -14.07 -5.51
C TRP A 125 4.11 -15.26 -5.72
N LEU A 126 4.05 -15.80 -6.95
CA LEU A 126 3.07 -16.81 -7.38
C LEU A 126 2.83 -17.96 -6.39
N PRO A 127 3.87 -18.57 -5.76
CA PRO A 127 3.65 -19.69 -4.84
C PRO A 127 2.83 -19.34 -3.58
N ARG A 128 2.69 -18.05 -3.27
CA ARG A 128 2.05 -17.52 -2.06
C ARG A 128 1.07 -16.37 -2.37
N LEU A 129 0.76 -16.12 -3.64
CA LEU A 129 -0.01 -14.95 -4.07
C LEU A 129 -1.52 -15.12 -3.84
N ASP A 130 -2.03 -16.36 -3.84
CA ASP A 130 -3.45 -16.61 -3.64
C ASP A 130 -3.90 -16.21 -2.23
N GLY A 131 -4.92 -15.36 -2.13
CA GLY A 131 -5.39 -14.75 -0.89
C GLY A 131 -4.44 -13.74 -0.24
N ALA A 132 -3.35 -13.35 -0.91
CA ALA A 132 -2.38 -12.39 -0.41
C ALA A 132 -2.77 -10.94 -0.72
N ILE A 133 -2.30 -10.00 0.09
CA ILE A 133 -2.52 -8.58 -0.18
C ILE A 133 -1.40 -8.08 -1.09
N VAL A 134 -1.76 -7.40 -2.17
CA VAL A 134 -0.77 -6.79 -3.07
C VAL A 134 -0.82 -5.26 -2.98
N ALA A 135 0.34 -4.64 -2.74
CA ALA A 135 0.53 -3.20 -2.67
C ALA A 135 1.52 -2.74 -3.74
N ILE A 136 1.01 -2.13 -4.81
CA ILE A 136 1.82 -1.56 -5.89
C ILE A 136 1.80 -0.04 -5.73
N GLY A 137 2.93 0.52 -5.29
CA GLY A 137 3.06 1.94 -4.95
C GLY A 137 3.98 2.74 -5.85
N ASN A 138 4.68 2.10 -6.80
CA ASN A 138 5.70 2.75 -7.62
C ASN A 138 5.66 2.31 -9.08
N ALA A 139 5.68 1.00 -9.36
CA ALA A 139 6.00 0.49 -10.69
C ALA A 139 4.76 0.02 -11.47
N PRO A 140 4.30 0.76 -12.50
CA PRO A 140 3.15 0.35 -13.30
C PRO A 140 3.35 -0.99 -14.00
N THR A 141 4.59 -1.32 -14.38
CA THR A 141 4.92 -2.60 -15.00
C THR A 141 4.64 -3.80 -14.10
N ALA A 142 4.77 -3.65 -12.77
CA ALA A 142 4.38 -4.68 -11.82
C ALA A 142 2.87 -4.91 -11.83
N LEU A 143 2.07 -3.85 -11.96
CA LEU A 143 0.62 -3.98 -12.04
C LEU A 143 0.18 -4.64 -13.35
N PHE A 144 0.71 -4.21 -14.49
CA PHE A 144 0.38 -4.83 -15.78
C PHE A 144 0.72 -6.32 -15.78
N HIS A 145 1.92 -6.68 -15.31
CA HIS A 145 2.32 -8.07 -15.30
C HIS A 145 1.52 -8.91 -14.29
N LEU A 146 1.17 -8.34 -13.12
CA LEU A 146 0.21 -8.98 -12.21
C LEU A 146 -1.13 -9.25 -12.91
N LEU A 147 -1.66 -8.29 -13.67
CA LEU A 147 -2.91 -8.49 -14.40
C LEU A 147 -2.81 -9.62 -15.45
N GLU A 148 -1.66 -9.78 -16.11
CA GLU A 148 -1.40 -10.91 -17.03
C GLU A 148 -1.42 -12.26 -16.29
N VAL A 149 -0.79 -12.33 -15.11
CA VAL A 149 -0.82 -13.51 -14.22
C VAL A 149 -2.26 -13.83 -13.82
N LEU A 150 -3.03 -12.84 -13.36
CA LEU A 150 -4.41 -13.04 -12.91
C LEU A 150 -5.36 -13.42 -14.06
N HIS A 151 -5.04 -13.02 -15.29
CA HIS A 151 -5.80 -13.39 -16.48
C HIS A 151 -5.55 -14.84 -16.92
N THR A 152 -4.36 -15.38 -16.64
CA THR A 152 -3.92 -16.71 -17.11
C THR A 152 -3.95 -17.78 -16.02
N THR A 153 -4.26 -17.40 -14.78
CA THR A 153 -4.32 -18.28 -13.63
C THR A 153 -5.62 -18.08 -12.83
N ASP A 154 -5.92 -19.05 -11.95
CA ASP A 154 -7.03 -18.94 -11.00
C ASP A 154 -6.62 -18.26 -9.68
N ILE A 155 -5.39 -17.72 -9.59
CA ILE A 155 -4.91 -17.03 -8.40
C ILE A 155 -5.76 -15.77 -8.16
N ARG A 156 -6.18 -15.55 -6.90
CA ARG A 156 -6.97 -14.39 -6.46
C ARG A 156 -6.34 -13.78 -5.21
N PRO A 157 -5.40 -12.82 -5.36
CA PRO A 157 -4.91 -12.03 -4.24
C PRO A 157 -6.03 -11.15 -3.65
#